data_AF-A0A094A342-F1
#
_entry.id   AF-A0A094A342-F1
#
_cell.length_a   1.000
_cell.length_b   1.000
_cell.length_c   1.000
_cell.angle_alpha   90.00
_cell.angle_beta   90.00
_cell.angle_gamma   90.00
#
_symmetry.space_group_name_H-M   'P 1'
#
loop_
_entity.id
_entity.type
_entity.pdbx_description
1 polymer ?
#
loop_
_entity_poly.entity_id
_entity_poly.type
_entity_poly.pdbx_seq_one_letter_code
_entity_poly.pdbx_strand_id
1 'polypeptide(L)'
;MAQVGVKARQRQVFNSVFEKYAVSVSEPTPKSTPNTGFTAPGQPFGGFRGVGNQHLATRGLDYQPPSDTRSDSSRHVQDQVTWDRSWHVVTSWLSFQNEPFSPYGQEVHSAEKASPPVKYGTALLDVLTPETRLPYAAHHEDLVEWLSQNMRSHFFRTVQPWLENAVTGFSHEELLQRTLQVLVQAQNLYLDKVTEIEKTLSHRSSSLPESFKSGFDRDFQALVRKSVPESVWETVEWYVNLEIPIVLAVPRDVDGTRISPDKMEQEDARSRLLALAQALHNVGLGGEKFQIMFAEAMNTSMSSYVYGTYQRVWKDEPSPPNPAEVTKRRKSQHFRSSLVGPSSLSTEDEPLVPRVVNHSKPSRCVTDLCAWTENEYARLAVEVLSQLDSTEVAYSDLEKWKEMAIGRLASLRTSELFDIVVHWPNGGGAIDDLRTAITTPQRRLQLTEAFTVELKERLLHPGKSTLEILRTYIAMICSFHALDHSKVLLDRVAYPLQVYLCSREDTVRIIITGLLADKDVETGKPSNSNGDKLVELAYLLNSGVDSAQGPDDDMDWNDMEWVPDPVDAGPGYKRRKNVDIIGTLIGVLGSQDVFIKEFQSIIGDNLLKNDGDFDREVGPYEYLYLPD
;
A
#
# COMPACT_ATOMS: atom_id res chain seq x y z
N MET A 1 -33.02 15.33 5.82
CA MET A 1 -33.42 16.65 5.28
C MET A 1 -32.25 17.61 5.01
N ALA A 2 -31.05 17.42 5.60
CA ALA A 2 -29.89 18.31 5.36
C ALA A 2 -29.18 18.14 3.99
N GLN A 3 -29.21 16.96 3.37
CA GLN A 3 -28.55 16.71 2.07
C GLN A 3 -29.25 17.37 0.87
N VAL A 4 -30.56 17.64 0.95
CA VAL A 4 -31.32 18.32 -0.14
C VAL A 4 -30.92 19.80 -0.24
N GLY A 5 -30.61 20.43 0.91
CA GLY A 5 -30.16 21.82 0.96
C GLY A 5 -28.77 22.05 0.36
N VAL A 6 -27.85 21.08 0.49
CA VAL A 6 -26.49 21.18 -0.08
C VAL A 6 -26.51 21.09 -1.60
N LYS A 7 -27.31 20.18 -2.17
CA LYS A 7 -27.49 20.06 -3.64
C LYS A 7 -28.19 21.28 -4.24
N ALA A 8 -29.17 21.86 -3.54
CA ALA A 8 -29.83 23.10 -3.97
C ALA A 8 -28.88 24.31 -3.93
N ARG A 9 -28.02 24.39 -2.90
CA ARG A 9 -27.03 25.45 -2.76
C ARG A 9 -25.88 25.32 -3.77
N GLN A 10 -25.44 24.10 -4.09
CA GLN A 10 -24.50 23.85 -5.18
C GLN A 10 -25.10 24.20 -6.54
N ARG A 11 -26.39 23.87 -6.80
CA ARG A 11 -27.11 24.32 -8.00
C ARG A 11 -27.27 25.85 -8.06
N GLN A 12 -27.51 26.53 -6.95
CA GLN A 12 -27.61 27.99 -6.91
C GLN A 12 -26.26 28.68 -7.09
N VAL A 13 -25.18 28.14 -6.51
CA VAL A 13 -23.82 28.65 -6.71
C VAL A 13 -23.37 28.38 -8.15
N PHE A 14 -23.71 27.23 -8.72
CA PHE A 14 -23.51 26.93 -10.14
C PHE A 14 -24.26 27.92 -11.04
N ASN A 15 -25.57 28.11 -10.83
CA ASN A 15 -26.35 29.08 -11.61
C ASN A 15 -25.84 30.52 -11.42
N SER A 16 -25.37 30.90 -10.22
CA SER A 16 -24.81 32.23 -9.95
C SER A 16 -23.46 32.50 -10.63
N VAL A 17 -22.64 31.48 -10.85
CA VAL A 17 -21.34 31.61 -11.52
C VAL A 17 -21.51 31.51 -13.04
N PHE A 18 -22.52 30.75 -13.52
CA PHE A 18 -22.71 30.43 -14.94
C PHE A 18 -23.86 31.19 -15.64
N GLU A 19 -24.80 31.84 -14.94
CA GLU A 19 -25.83 32.70 -15.60
C GLU A 19 -25.21 33.91 -16.31
N LYS A 20 -24.08 34.42 -15.83
CA LYS A 20 -23.35 35.49 -16.54
C LYS A 20 -22.67 35.01 -17.83
N TYR A 21 -22.52 33.70 -18.02
CA TYR A 21 -21.98 33.07 -19.24
C TYR A 21 -23.05 32.40 -20.10
N ALA A 22 -24.27 32.20 -19.58
CA ALA A 22 -25.41 31.70 -20.35
C ALA A 22 -25.84 32.67 -21.47
N VAL A 23 -25.51 33.97 -21.35
CA VAL A 23 -25.73 35.00 -22.39
C VAL A 23 -24.54 35.07 -23.39
N SER A 24 -23.47 34.31 -23.16
CA SER A 24 -22.31 34.21 -24.06
C SER A 24 -22.03 32.78 -24.52
N VAL A 25 -23.01 31.89 -24.42
CA VAL A 25 -23.04 30.71 -25.30
C VAL A 25 -23.34 31.25 -26.68
N SER A 26 -22.51 30.93 -27.65
CA SER A 26 -22.73 31.23 -29.06
C SER A 26 -24.04 30.57 -29.51
N GLU A 27 -25.15 31.29 -29.33
CA GLU A 27 -26.39 31.01 -30.03
C GLU A 27 -26.07 30.90 -31.54
N PRO A 28 -26.79 30.06 -32.30
CA PRO A 28 -26.51 29.82 -33.73
C PRO A 28 -26.85 31.03 -34.63
N THR A 29 -26.97 32.21 -34.05
CA THR A 29 -27.31 33.46 -34.74
C THR A 29 -26.02 34.26 -34.91
N PRO A 30 -25.61 34.60 -36.15
CA PRO A 30 -24.44 35.46 -36.34
C PRO A 30 -24.71 36.79 -35.64
N LYS A 31 -23.73 37.31 -34.89
CA LYS A 31 -23.79 38.68 -34.38
C LYS A 31 -23.86 39.61 -35.59
N SER A 32 -25.06 40.09 -35.89
CA SER A 32 -25.32 41.03 -36.98
C SER A 32 -24.36 42.20 -36.92
N THR A 33 -23.71 42.47 -38.04
CA THR A 33 -23.07 43.74 -38.41
C THR A 33 -23.90 44.94 -37.91
N PRO A 34 -23.27 46.04 -37.47
CA PRO A 34 -24.01 47.20 -36.97
C PRO A 34 -24.93 47.78 -38.05
N ASN A 35 -26.17 48.09 -37.66
CA ASN A 35 -27.22 48.68 -38.49
C ASN A 35 -26.75 49.94 -39.24
N THR A 36 -26.46 49.81 -40.54
CA THR A 36 -26.68 50.90 -41.49
C THR A 36 -28.04 50.68 -42.12
N GLY A 37 -28.99 51.57 -41.81
CA GLY A 37 -30.41 51.42 -42.13
C GLY A 37 -30.72 51.09 -43.59
N PHE A 38 -31.78 50.29 -43.78
CA PHE A 38 -32.34 49.96 -45.08
C PHE A 38 -32.81 51.23 -45.81
N THR A 39 -32.48 51.35 -47.09
CA THR A 39 -33.12 52.31 -48.00
C THR A 39 -34.43 51.72 -48.52
N ALA A 40 -35.48 52.54 -48.61
CA ALA A 40 -36.82 52.14 -49.03
C ALA A 40 -36.89 51.80 -50.54
N PRO A 41 -37.90 51.02 -51.00
CA PRO A 41 -37.96 50.51 -52.37
C PRO A 41 -38.16 51.64 -53.39
N GLY A 42 -37.29 51.69 -54.41
CA GLY A 42 -37.47 52.55 -55.59
C GLY A 42 -36.36 53.56 -55.90
N GLN A 43 -35.24 53.58 -55.16
CA GLN A 43 -34.06 54.40 -55.50
C GLN A 43 -32.97 53.54 -56.16
N PRO A 44 -32.34 54.00 -57.26
CA PRO A 44 -31.24 53.29 -57.89
C PRO A 44 -29.95 53.42 -57.07
N PHE A 45 -29.21 52.31 -56.98
CA PHE A 45 -27.97 52.21 -56.23
C PHE A 45 -26.85 52.97 -56.97
N GLY A 46 -26.28 54.00 -56.32
CA GLY A 46 -24.97 54.57 -56.62
C GLY A 46 -24.69 54.98 -58.07
N GLY A 47 -25.13 56.17 -58.47
CA GLY A 47 -24.65 56.82 -59.68
C GLY A 47 -24.81 58.34 -59.61
N PHE A 48 -23.72 59.07 -59.37
CA PHE A 48 -23.66 60.50 -59.66
C PHE A 48 -22.82 60.72 -60.93
N ARG A 49 -23.50 60.96 -62.06
CA ARG A 49 -22.92 61.55 -63.27
C ARG A 49 -23.21 63.05 -63.24
N GLY A 50 -22.16 63.86 -63.39
CA GLY A 50 -22.20 65.31 -63.21
C GLY A 50 -22.66 66.14 -64.40
N VAL A 51 -22.87 67.43 -64.13
CA VAL A 51 -22.92 68.59 -65.06
C VAL A 51 -22.64 69.83 -64.18
N GLY A 52 -21.82 70.85 -64.46
CA GLY A 52 -20.92 71.19 -65.54
C GLY A 52 -20.37 72.63 -65.29
N ASN A 53 -19.13 72.87 -65.72
CA ASN A 53 -18.54 74.14 -66.20
C ASN A 53 -18.37 75.38 -65.26
N GLN A 54 -17.12 75.70 -64.88
CA GLN A 54 -16.29 76.80 -65.47
C GLN A 54 -15.04 77.15 -64.62
N HIS A 55 -13.87 77.08 -65.30
CA HIS A 55 -12.68 77.95 -65.26
C HIS A 55 -11.98 78.48 -63.97
N LEU A 56 -10.63 78.36 -64.06
CA LEU A 56 -9.52 79.16 -63.50
C LEU A 56 -8.75 78.68 -62.24
N ALA A 57 -7.47 78.35 -62.50
CA ALA A 57 -6.21 78.40 -61.74
C ALA A 57 -6.24 78.83 -60.25
N THR A 58 -5.47 78.26 -59.31
CA THR A 58 -3.99 78.18 -59.24
C THR A 58 -3.54 77.33 -58.03
N ARG A 59 -2.30 76.77 -58.10
CA ARG A 59 -1.38 76.37 -57.01
C ARG A 59 -1.94 75.49 -55.88
N GLY A 60 -1.57 74.22 -55.74
CA GLY A 60 -0.20 73.71 -55.58
C GLY A 60 0.11 73.54 -54.09
N LEU A 61 0.09 72.30 -53.61
CA LEU A 61 0.94 71.73 -52.54
C LEU A 61 0.54 70.25 -52.34
N ASP A 62 1.56 69.40 -52.22
CA ASP A 62 1.50 67.95 -52.16
C ASP A 62 0.58 67.40 -51.07
N TYR A 63 -0.30 66.46 -51.45
CA TYR A 63 -0.92 65.52 -50.53
C TYR A 63 -0.85 64.12 -51.15
N GLN A 64 0.09 63.31 -50.66
CA GLN A 64 0.08 61.87 -50.86
C GLN A 64 -1.15 61.29 -50.12
N PRO A 65 -2.02 60.51 -50.78
CA PRO A 65 -3.08 59.80 -50.09
C PRO A 65 -2.47 58.65 -49.27
N PRO A 66 -2.96 58.37 -48.04
CA PRO A 66 -2.59 57.16 -47.32
C PRO A 66 -3.31 55.97 -47.97
N SER A 67 -2.60 55.24 -48.82
CA SER A 67 -2.96 53.88 -49.23
C SER A 67 -2.51 52.90 -48.14
N ASP A 68 -3.45 52.21 -47.47
CA ASP A 68 -3.40 50.76 -47.14
C ASP A 68 -4.43 50.29 -46.08
N THR A 69 -5.00 51.18 -45.26
CA THR A 69 -5.87 50.77 -44.11
C THR A 69 -7.23 50.15 -44.49
N ARG A 70 -7.76 50.46 -45.68
CA ARG A 70 -9.09 49.97 -46.11
C ARG A 70 -9.07 48.52 -46.61
N SER A 71 -7.92 48.04 -47.10
CA SER A 71 -7.81 46.68 -47.64
C SER A 71 -7.61 45.64 -46.53
N ASP A 72 -6.84 45.98 -45.49
CA ASP A 72 -6.61 45.09 -44.34
C ASP A 72 -7.86 44.95 -43.48
N SER A 73 -8.61 46.03 -43.27
CA SER A 73 -9.90 45.97 -42.55
C SER A 73 -10.91 45.05 -43.25
N SER A 74 -10.91 45.04 -44.60
CA SER A 74 -11.78 44.16 -45.38
C SER A 74 -11.34 42.70 -45.32
N ARG A 75 -10.03 42.43 -45.18
CA ARG A 75 -9.47 41.08 -45.06
C ARG A 75 -9.74 40.49 -43.67
N HIS A 76 -9.56 41.29 -42.61
CA HIS A 76 -9.93 40.89 -41.24
C HIS A 76 -11.42 40.50 -41.14
N VAL A 77 -12.32 41.27 -41.74
CA VAL A 77 -13.76 40.95 -41.74
C VAL A 77 -14.05 39.69 -42.55
N GLN A 78 -13.42 39.52 -43.71
CA GLN A 78 -13.66 38.36 -44.57
C GLN A 78 -13.15 37.06 -43.94
N ASP A 79 -11.97 37.08 -43.34
CA ASP A 79 -11.38 35.92 -42.67
C ASP A 79 -12.18 35.55 -41.42
N GLN A 80 -12.64 36.54 -40.64
CA GLN A 80 -13.51 36.29 -39.48
C GLN A 80 -14.85 35.69 -39.89
N VAL A 81 -15.52 36.22 -40.93
CA VAL A 81 -16.80 35.66 -41.42
C VAL A 81 -16.61 34.23 -41.95
N THR A 82 -15.47 33.94 -42.58
CA THR A 82 -15.15 32.60 -43.08
C THR A 82 -14.88 31.64 -41.92
N TRP A 83 -14.20 32.09 -40.87
CA TRP A 83 -14.00 31.33 -39.64
C TRP A 83 -15.33 31.05 -38.93
N ASP A 84 -16.17 32.09 -38.69
CA ASP A 84 -17.47 31.95 -38.01
C ASP A 84 -18.38 30.95 -38.75
N ARG A 85 -18.43 31.01 -40.09
CA ARG A 85 -19.20 30.06 -40.90
C ARG A 85 -18.66 28.64 -40.78
N SER A 86 -17.34 28.48 -40.77
CA SER A 86 -16.69 27.18 -40.64
C SER A 86 -16.92 26.59 -39.24
N TRP A 87 -16.81 27.43 -38.20
CA TRP A 87 -17.15 27.11 -36.83
C TRP A 87 -18.60 26.61 -36.70
N HIS A 88 -19.57 27.31 -37.29
CA HIS A 88 -20.97 26.87 -37.28
C HIS A 88 -21.20 25.50 -37.96
N VAL A 89 -20.55 25.25 -39.11
CA VAL A 89 -20.68 23.96 -39.82
C VAL A 89 -20.08 22.83 -38.99
N VAL A 90 -18.95 23.07 -38.32
CA VAL A 90 -18.27 22.08 -37.49
C VAL A 90 -19.04 21.81 -36.19
N THR A 91 -19.44 22.86 -35.47
CA THR A 91 -20.16 22.75 -34.19
C THR A 91 -21.57 22.18 -34.34
N SER A 92 -22.30 22.53 -35.41
CA SER A 92 -23.63 21.94 -35.66
C SER A 92 -23.56 20.44 -35.93
N TRP A 93 -22.48 19.98 -36.56
CA TRP A 93 -22.26 18.55 -36.85
C TRP A 93 -21.78 17.76 -35.63
N LEU A 94 -20.88 18.35 -34.84
CA LEU A 94 -20.28 17.71 -33.66
C LEU A 94 -21.13 17.81 -32.38
N SER A 95 -22.25 18.53 -32.42
CA SER A 95 -23.13 18.73 -31.26
C SER A 95 -23.84 17.45 -30.83
N PHE A 96 -23.86 17.20 -29.51
CA PHE A 96 -24.55 16.06 -28.90
C PHE A 96 -26.04 16.33 -28.57
N GLN A 97 -26.58 17.50 -28.93
CA GLN A 97 -27.86 17.97 -28.38
C GLN A 97 -29.08 17.08 -28.69
N ASN A 98 -29.04 16.25 -29.74
CA ASN A 98 -30.15 15.37 -30.14
C ASN A 98 -29.73 13.89 -30.31
N GLU A 99 -28.56 13.49 -29.80
CA GLU A 99 -28.11 12.09 -29.88
C GLU A 99 -28.91 11.24 -28.88
N PRO A 100 -29.67 10.22 -29.34
CA PRO A 100 -30.38 9.32 -28.44
C PRO A 100 -29.37 8.43 -27.69
N PHE A 101 -29.44 8.43 -26.36
CA PHE A 101 -28.59 7.59 -25.53
C PHE A 101 -29.40 6.44 -24.93
N SER A 102 -28.99 5.20 -25.24
CA SER A 102 -29.54 3.97 -24.68
C SER A 102 -28.38 3.08 -24.19
N PRO A 103 -28.22 2.90 -22.87
CA PRO A 103 -27.10 2.14 -22.32
C PRO A 103 -27.22 0.61 -22.51
N TYR A 104 -28.40 0.09 -22.86
CA TYR A 104 -28.66 -1.35 -22.94
C TYR A 104 -28.98 -1.86 -24.35
N GLY A 105 -28.59 -1.12 -25.38
CA GLY A 105 -28.66 -1.61 -26.77
C GLY A 105 -30.07 -1.86 -27.30
N GLN A 106 -31.09 -1.21 -26.73
CA GLN A 106 -32.39 -1.16 -27.39
C GLN A 106 -32.19 -0.32 -28.65
N GLU A 107 -32.18 -0.98 -29.81
CA GLU A 107 -32.00 -0.38 -31.14
C GLU A 107 -32.94 0.82 -31.27
N VAL A 108 -32.41 2.01 -30.99
CA VAL A 108 -33.03 3.25 -31.45
C VAL A 108 -32.77 3.20 -32.94
N HIS A 109 -33.81 2.80 -33.69
CA HIS A 109 -33.86 2.71 -35.14
C HIS A 109 -32.70 3.44 -35.79
N SER A 110 -31.75 2.66 -36.33
CA SER A 110 -30.57 3.12 -37.07
C SER A 110 -30.90 4.43 -37.78
N ALA A 111 -30.53 5.55 -37.16
CA ALA A 111 -30.43 6.80 -37.87
C ALA A 111 -29.32 6.54 -38.88
N GLU A 112 -29.74 6.29 -40.12
CA GLU A 112 -28.87 6.15 -41.29
C GLU A 112 -27.70 7.12 -41.12
N LYS A 113 -26.49 6.60 -40.86
CA LYS A 113 -25.33 7.39 -40.44
C LYS A 113 -25.21 8.57 -41.40
N ALA A 114 -25.64 9.75 -40.92
CA ALA A 114 -25.73 10.91 -41.77
C ALA A 114 -24.33 11.16 -42.33
N SER A 115 -24.24 11.37 -43.65
CA SER A 115 -22.95 11.70 -44.25
C SER A 115 -22.55 13.11 -43.82
N PRO A 116 -21.26 13.36 -43.57
CA PRO A 116 -20.80 14.68 -43.18
C PRO A 116 -21.16 15.69 -44.28
N PRO A 117 -21.49 16.95 -43.92
CA PRO A 117 -21.78 17.98 -44.89
C PRO A 117 -20.63 18.11 -45.90
N VAL A 118 -20.94 18.37 -47.18
CA VAL A 118 -19.95 18.45 -48.27
C VAL A 118 -18.79 19.44 -47.97
N LYS A 119 -19.05 20.47 -47.15
CA LYS A 119 -18.09 21.49 -46.73
C LYS A 119 -17.42 21.23 -45.38
N TYR A 120 -17.76 20.14 -44.70
CA TYR A 120 -17.27 19.82 -43.36
C TYR A 120 -15.75 19.68 -43.33
N GLY A 121 -15.15 18.92 -44.25
CA GLY A 121 -13.71 18.70 -44.26
C GLY A 121 -12.87 19.96 -44.55
N THR A 122 -13.40 20.92 -45.31
CA THR A 122 -12.72 22.22 -45.49
C THR A 122 -12.90 23.12 -44.28
N ALA A 123 -14.12 23.17 -43.72
CA ALA A 123 -14.42 23.95 -42.51
C ALA A 123 -13.62 23.47 -41.28
N LEU A 124 -13.41 22.15 -41.16
CA LEU A 124 -12.62 21.56 -40.08
C LEU A 124 -11.15 21.99 -40.12
N LEU A 125 -10.55 22.05 -41.31
CA LEU A 125 -9.17 22.54 -41.48
C LEU A 125 -9.06 24.02 -41.15
N ASP A 126 -10.06 24.82 -41.53
CA ASP A 126 -10.12 26.25 -41.24
C ASP A 126 -10.23 26.52 -39.71
N VAL A 127 -10.88 25.62 -38.95
CA VAL A 127 -11.00 25.69 -37.48
C VAL A 127 -9.76 25.14 -36.75
N LEU A 128 -9.16 24.05 -37.22
CA LEU A 128 -8.00 23.41 -36.57
C LEU A 128 -6.68 24.13 -36.85
N THR A 129 -6.56 24.82 -37.99
CA THR A 129 -5.32 25.50 -38.40
C THR A 129 -5.56 26.96 -38.81
N PRO A 130 -6.13 27.79 -37.92
CA PRO A 130 -6.51 29.16 -38.25
C PRO A 130 -5.30 30.01 -38.66
N GLU A 131 -4.15 29.82 -38.02
CA GLU A 131 -2.93 30.62 -38.26
C GLU A 131 -2.38 30.49 -39.68
N THR A 132 -2.57 29.34 -40.33
CA THR A 132 -2.03 29.08 -41.67
C THR A 132 -3.03 29.36 -42.79
N ARG A 133 -4.34 29.30 -42.49
CA ARG A 133 -5.42 29.37 -43.48
C ARG A 133 -6.22 30.67 -43.42
N LEU A 134 -6.32 31.28 -42.24
CA LEU A 134 -7.09 32.50 -41.96
C LEU A 134 -6.28 33.45 -41.03
N PRO A 135 -5.12 33.96 -41.49
CA PRO A 135 -4.19 34.70 -40.65
C PRO A 135 -4.73 36.05 -40.14
N TYR A 136 -5.81 36.57 -40.74
CA TYR A 136 -6.42 37.84 -40.34
C TYR A 136 -7.66 37.68 -39.44
N ALA A 137 -8.05 36.46 -39.05
CA ALA A 137 -9.12 36.26 -38.08
C ALA A 137 -8.66 36.69 -36.67
N ALA A 138 -9.48 37.49 -35.98
CA ALA A 138 -9.12 38.10 -34.69
C ALA A 138 -9.54 37.23 -33.50
N HIS A 139 -10.56 36.39 -33.67
CA HIS A 139 -11.12 35.54 -32.62
C HIS A 139 -11.14 34.09 -33.09
N HIS A 140 -10.56 33.21 -32.28
CA HIS A 140 -10.56 31.77 -32.47
C HIS A 140 -11.02 31.12 -31.16
N GLU A 141 -11.89 30.13 -31.23
CA GLU A 141 -12.28 29.28 -30.11
C GLU A 141 -11.55 27.93 -30.21
N ASP A 142 -11.20 27.35 -29.06
CA ASP A 142 -10.62 26.00 -29.01
C ASP A 142 -11.72 24.95 -29.18
N LEU A 143 -11.61 24.17 -30.25
CA LEU A 143 -12.55 23.08 -30.55
C LEU A 143 -12.56 22.01 -29.46
N VAL A 144 -11.42 21.73 -28.79
CA VAL A 144 -11.37 20.76 -27.68
C VAL A 144 -12.21 21.27 -26.52
N GLU A 145 -12.01 22.53 -26.14
CA GLU A 145 -12.73 23.13 -25.02
C GLU A 145 -14.23 23.16 -25.27
N TRP A 146 -14.65 23.56 -26.49
CA TRP A 146 -16.06 23.56 -26.88
C TRP A 146 -16.67 22.16 -26.90
N LEU A 147 -15.94 21.16 -27.43
CA LEU A 147 -16.41 19.77 -27.48
C LEU A 147 -16.52 19.18 -26.07
N SER A 148 -15.55 19.44 -25.20
CA SER A 148 -15.58 19.07 -23.79
C SER A 148 -16.74 19.72 -23.04
N GLN A 149 -17.05 21.00 -23.29
CA GLN A 149 -18.21 21.67 -22.71
C GLN A 149 -19.53 21.05 -23.20
N ASN A 150 -19.66 20.77 -24.50
CA ASN A 150 -20.84 20.10 -25.05
C ASN A 150 -21.03 18.68 -24.50
N MET A 151 -19.94 17.92 -24.37
CA MET A 151 -19.93 16.60 -23.74
C MET A 151 -20.45 16.70 -22.30
N ARG A 152 -19.93 17.64 -21.50
CA ARG A 152 -20.38 17.87 -20.11
C ARG A 152 -21.89 18.16 -20.07
N SER A 153 -22.37 19.09 -20.88
CA SER A 153 -23.81 19.41 -20.93
C SER A 153 -24.69 18.21 -21.31
N HIS A 154 -24.27 17.42 -22.30
CA HIS A 154 -24.99 16.20 -22.67
C HIS A 154 -24.95 15.15 -21.56
N PHE A 155 -23.80 14.96 -20.91
CA PHE A 155 -23.62 13.98 -19.85
C PHE A 155 -24.54 14.27 -18.65
N PHE A 156 -24.57 15.52 -18.18
CA PHE A 156 -25.43 15.93 -17.06
C PHE A 156 -26.92 15.81 -17.36
N ARG A 157 -27.32 16.08 -18.62
CA ARG A 157 -28.73 16.04 -19.02
C ARG A 157 -29.22 14.63 -19.30
N THR A 158 -28.39 13.81 -19.96
CA THR A 158 -28.81 12.54 -20.54
C THR A 158 -28.22 11.33 -19.82
N VAL A 159 -26.93 11.33 -19.47
CA VAL A 159 -26.22 10.14 -18.93
C VAL A 159 -26.35 10.05 -17.41
N GLN A 160 -26.22 11.16 -16.68
CA GLN A 160 -26.29 11.17 -15.21
C GLN A 160 -27.59 10.57 -14.63
N PRO A 161 -28.79 10.84 -15.18
CA PRO A 161 -30.02 10.21 -14.68
C PRO A 161 -29.98 8.67 -14.74
N TRP A 162 -29.31 8.08 -15.74
CA TRP A 162 -29.12 6.63 -15.81
C TRP A 162 -28.20 6.12 -14.70
N LEU A 163 -27.13 6.86 -14.37
CA LEU A 163 -26.24 6.53 -13.26
C LEU A 163 -26.96 6.61 -11.91
N GLU A 164 -27.80 7.62 -11.70
CA GLU A 164 -28.57 7.76 -10.46
C GLU A 164 -29.64 6.66 -10.32
N ASN A 165 -30.28 6.25 -11.42
CA ASN A 165 -31.26 5.17 -11.42
C ASN A 165 -30.63 3.76 -11.33
N ALA A 166 -29.37 3.60 -11.77
CA ALA A 166 -28.65 2.32 -11.70
C ALA A 166 -28.30 1.88 -10.27
N VAL A 167 -28.41 2.78 -9.28
CA VAL A 167 -27.99 2.55 -7.89
C VAL A 167 -29.05 1.86 -7.02
N THR A 168 -30.32 1.79 -7.44
CA THR A 168 -31.40 1.32 -6.56
C THR A 168 -31.67 -0.19 -6.67
N GLY A 169 -31.47 -0.92 -5.57
CA GLY A 169 -32.04 -2.27 -5.38
C GLY A 169 -31.33 -3.44 -6.06
N PHE A 170 -30.05 -3.28 -6.45
CA PHE A 170 -29.26 -4.32 -7.12
C PHE A 170 -28.12 -4.85 -6.24
N SER A 171 -27.62 -6.05 -6.56
CA SER A 171 -26.41 -6.59 -5.93
C SER A 171 -25.17 -5.79 -6.33
N HIS A 172 -24.10 -5.86 -5.53
CA HIS A 172 -22.82 -5.18 -5.78
C HIS A 172 -22.29 -5.47 -7.20
N GLU A 173 -22.26 -6.74 -7.62
CA GLU A 173 -21.75 -7.13 -8.95
C GLU A 173 -22.62 -6.57 -10.09
N GLU A 174 -23.94 -6.66 -9.96
CA GLU A 174 -24.86 -6.13 -10.97
C GLU A 174 -24.80 -4.60 -11.08
N LEU A 175 -24.66 -3.91 -9.94
CA LEU A 175 -24.56 -2.45 -9.88
C LEU A 175 -23.30 -1.96 -10.61
N LEU A 176 -22.16 -2.62 -10.35
CA LEU A 176 -20.89 -2.32 -11.01
C LEU A 176 -20.96 -2.57 -12.52
N GLN A 177 -21.50 -3.73 -12.92
CA GLN A 177 -21.66 -4.08 -14.34
C GLN A 177 -22.56 -3.07 -15.07
N ARG A 178 -23.72 -2.72 -14.51
CA ARG A 178 -24.64 -1.74 -15.12
C ARG A 178 -24.00 -0.36 -15.23
N THR A 179 -23.29 0.08 -14.19
CA THR A 179 -22.62 1.38 -14.18
C THR A 179 -21.49 1.41 -15.21
N LEU A 180 -20.66 0.37 -15.29
CA LEU A 180 -19.63 0.25 -16.31
C LEU A 180 -20.24 0.23 -17.72
N GLN A 181 -21.35 -0.49 -17.96
CA GLN A 181 -22.02 -0.50 -19.25
C GLN A 181 -22.52 0.89 -19.67
N VAL A 182 -23.16 1.62 -18.76
CA VAL A 182 -23.62 3.00 -19.03
C VAL A 182 -22.44 3.90 -19.40
N LEU A 183 -21.34 3.80 -18.65
CA LEU A 183 -20.18 4.66 -18.85
C LEU A 183 -19.38 4.30 -20.11
N VAL A 184 -19.20 3.01 -20.42
CA VAL A 184 -18.57 2.54 -21.67
C VAL A 184 -19.39 3.00 -22.87
N GLN A 185 -20.72 2.89 -22.81
CA GLN A 185 -21.57 3.35 -23.91
C GLN A 185 -21.50 4.86 -24.09
N ALA A 186 -21.43 5.61 -22.99
CA ALA A 186 -21.26 7.07 -23.03
C ALA A 186 -19.90 7.44 -23.65
N GLN A 187 -18.82 6.77 -23.23
CA GLN A 187 -17.48 6.98 -23.76
C GLN A 187 -17.43 6.71 -25.27
N ASN A 188 -18.02 5.60 -25.73
CA ASN A 188 -18.09 5.27 -27.16
C ASN A 188 -18.81 6.36 -27.97
N LEU A 189 -19.95 6.85 -27.47
CA LEU A 189 -20.71 7.93 -28.12
C LEU A 189 -19.89 9.23 -28.26
N TYR A 190 -19.11 9.58 -27.23
CA TYR A 190 -18.30 10.80 -27.25
C TYR A 190 -17.03 10.64 -28.10
N LEU A 191 -16.34 9.50 -27.97
CA LEU A 191 -15.14 9.21 -28.75
C LEU A 191 -15.45 9.00 -30.24
N ASP A 192 -16.64 8.52 -30.60
CA ASP A 192 -17.07 8.37 -31.99
C ASP A 192 -16.93 9.68 -32.78
N LYS A 193 -17.31 10.81 -32.18
CA LYS A 193 -17.15 12.14 -32.82
C LYS A 193 -15.68 12.53 -32.99
N VAL A 194 -14.80 12.17 -32.06
CA VAL A 194 -13.35 12.40 -32.20
C VAL A 194 -12.76 11.51 -33.30
N THR A 195 -13.17 10.23 -33.38
CA THR A 195 -12.74 9.35 -34.48
C THR A 195 -13.27 9.81 -35.83
N GLU A 196 -14.42 10.47 -35.86
CA GLU A 196 -14.98 11.06 -37.07
C GLU A 196 -14.10 12.22 -37.57
N ILE A 197 -13.70 13.12 -36.68
CA ILE A 197 -12.72 14.19 -36.97
C ILE A 197 -11.44 13.57 -37.54
N GLU A 198 -10.90 12.53 -36.89
CA GLU A 198 -9.69 11.83 -37.33
C GLU A 198 -9.83 11.21 -38.73
N LYS A 199 -10.94 10.51 -39.01
CA LYS A 199 -11.24 9.95 -40.33
C LYS A 199 -11.26 11.03 -41.41
N THR A 200 -11.94 12.15 -41.16
CA THR A 200 -12.03 13.23 -42.15
C THR A 200 -10.70 13.91 -42.44
N LEU A 201 -9.78 13.95 -41.47
CA LEU A 201 -8.43 14.47 -41.63
C LEU A 201 -7.50 13.49 -42.34
N SER A 202 -7.63 12.19 -42.06
CA SER A 202 -6.86 11.13 -42.74
C SER A 202 -7.10 11.12 -44.26
N HIS A 203 -8.34 11.34 -44.71
CA HIS A 203 -8.68 11.49 -46.13
C HIS A 203 -8.07 12.74 -46.80
N ARG A 204 -7.58 13.70 -46.00
CA ARG A 204 -6.98 14.96 -46.46
C ARG A 204 -5.50 15.09 -46.10
N SER A 205 -4.83 13.99 -45.74
CA SER A 205 -3.40 13.95 -45.39
C SER A 205 -2.99 14.91 -44.25
N SER A 206 -3.91 15.19 -43.32
CA SER A 206 -3.66 15.96 -42.10
C SER A 206 -3.90 15.04 -40.88
N SER A 207 -3.19 15.27 -39.78
CA SER A 207 -3.30 14.48 -38.55
C SER A 207 -3.68 15.37 -37.37
N LEU A 208 -4.54 14.88 -36.47
CA LEU A 208 -4.76 15.53 -35.18
C LEU A 208 -3.51 15.39 -34.31
N PRO A 209 -3.16 16.39 -33.51
CA PRO A 209 -2.21 16.22 -32.42
C PRO A 209 -2.70 15.13 -31.46
N GLU A 210 -1.82 14.24 -31.02
CA GLU A 210 -2.15 13.21 -30.01
C GLU A 210 -2.70 13.82 -28.72
N SER A 211 -2.26 15.05 -28.40
CA SER A 211 -2.73 15.85 -27.27
C SER A 211 -4.23 16.20 -27.32
N PHE A 212 -4.84 16.24 -28.51
CA PHE A 212 -6.27 16.52 -28.68
C PHE A 212 -7.10 15.37 -28.09
N LYS A 213 -6.79 14.13 -28.50
CA LYS A 213 -7.51 12.94 -28.06
C LYS A 213 -7.26 12.66 -26.58
N SER A 214 -6.01 12.76 -26.13
CA SER A 214 -5.68 12.56 -24.70
C SER A 214 -6.28 13.66 -23.82
N GLY A 215 -6.36 14.91 -24.31
CA GLY A 215 -7.00 16.02 -23.62
C GLY A 215 -8.51 15.81 -23.44
N PHE A 216 -9.19 15.38 -24.50
CA PHE A 216 -10.62 15.09 -24.47
C PHE A 216 -10.95 13.88 -23.59
N ASP A 217 -10.17 12.79 -23.69
CA ASP A 217 -10.37 11.61 -22.85
C ASP A 217 -10.13 11.93 -21.37
N ARG A 218 -9.08 12.71 -21.03
CA ARG A 218 -8.86 13.21 -19.68
C ARG A 218 -10.03 14.05 -19.15
N ASP A 219 -10.63 14.89 -19.99
CA ASP A 219 -11.80 15.70 -19.63
C ASP A 219 -13.05 14.85 -19.37
N PHE A 220 -13.24 13.76 -20.13
CA PHE A 220 -14.28 12.77 -19.90
C PHE A 220 -14.06 12.02 -18.58
N GLN A 221 -12.87 11.47 -18.36
CA GLN A 221 -12.52 10.77 -17.13
C GLN A 221 -12.69 11.67 -15.89
N ALA A 222 -12.29 12.94 -15.98
CA ALA A 222 -12.49 13.92 -14.91
C ALA A 222 -13.96 14.21 -14.61
N LEU A 223 -14.83 14.17 -15.63
CA LEU A 223 -16.27 14.31 -15.49
C LEU A 223 -16.88 13.08 -14.80
N VAL A 224 -16.50 11.87 -15.24
CA VAL A 224 -16.95 10.60 -14.65
C VAL A 224 -16.58 10.54 -13.16
N ARG A 225 -15.32 10.82 -12.81
CA ARG A 225 -14.83 10.80 -11.42
C ARG A 225 -15.65 11.67 -10.47
N LYS A 226 -16.19 12.81 -10.95
CA LYS A 226 -17.02 13.73 -10.15
C LYS A 226 -18.50 13.36 -10.10
N SER A 227 -18.96 12.51 -11.01
CA SER A 227 -20.38 12.26 -11.23
C SER A 227 -20.83 10.89 -10.73
N VAL A 228 -19.91 9.96 -10.52
CA VAL A 228 -20.22 8.61 -10.03
C VAL A 228 -20.70 8.64 -8.56
N PRO A 229 -21.85 8.01 -8.24
CA PRO A 229 -22.36 7.91 -6.88
C PRO A 229 -21.43 7.16 -5.92
N GLU A 230 -21.50 7.48 -4.63
CA GLU A 230 -20.65 6.84 -3.60
C GLU A 230 -20.90 5.34 -3.47
N SER A 231 -22.13 4.87 -3.69
CA SER A 231 -22.50 3.44 -3.67
C SER A 231 -21.73 2.59 -4.69
N VAL A 232 -21.32 3.18 -5.82
CA VAL A 232 -20.47 2.50 -6.81
C VAL A 232 -19.07 2.33 -6.24
N TRP A 233 -18.56 3.33 -5.51
CA TRP A 233 -17.25 3.23 -4.86
C TRP A 233 -17.25 2.22 -3.71
N GLU A 234 -18.32 2.18 -2.90
CA GLU A 234 -18.53 1.14 -1.87
C GLU A 234 -18.55 -0.26 -2.50
N THR A 235 -19.14 -0.39 -3.69
CA THR A 235 -19.16 -1.64 -4.47
C THR A 235 -17.77 -2.04 -4.96
N VAL A 236 -16.98 -1.08 -5.47
CA VAL A 236 -15.60 -1.33 -5.90
C VAL A 236 -14.74 -1.71 -4.69
N GLU A 237 -14.87 -1.00 -3.57
CA GLU A 237 -14.18 -1.31 -2.31
C GLU A 237 -14.50 -2.73 -1.83
N TRP A 238 -15.78 -3.11 -1.84
CA TRP A 238 -16.21 -4.47 -1.51
C TRP A 238 -15.55 -5.52 -2.41
N TYR A 239 -15.52 -5.28 -3.72
CA TYR A 239 -14.94 -6.21 -4.69
C TYR A 239 -13.42 -6.37 -4.50
N VAL A 240 -12.72 -5.25 -4.31
CA VAL A 240 -11.27 -5.23 -4.07
C VAL A 240 -10.93 -5.97 -2.76
N ASN A 241 -11.70 -5.75 -1.70
CA ASN A 241 -11.53 -6.46 -0.43
C ASN A 241 -11.95 -7.93 -0.48
N LEU A 242 -12.76 -8.33 -1.47
CA LEU A 242 -13.12 -9.73 -1.70
C LEU A 242 -12.02 -10.49 -2.46
N GLU A 243 -11.52 -9.92 -3.57
CA GLU A 243 -10.63 -10.62 -4.50
C GLU A 243 -9.16 -10.55 -4.07
N ILE A 244 -8.66 -9.42 -3.55
CA ILE A 244 -7.23 -9.28 -3.19
C ILE A 244 -6.76 -10.34 -2.19
N PRO A 245 -7.49 -10.64 -1.08
CA PRO A 245 -7.07 -11.68 -0.15
C PRO A 245 -6.97 -13.06 -0.81
N ILE A 246 -7.81 -13.35 -1.81
CA ILE A 246 -7.78 -14.61 -2.55
C ILE A 246 -6.50 -14.67 -3.38
N VAL A 247 -6.24 -13.63 -4.17
CA VAL A 247 -5.06 -13.55 -5.03
C VAL A 247 -3.77 -13.65 -4.22
N LEU A 248 -3.72 -13.02 -3.05
CA LEU A 248 -2.57 -13.03 -2.15
C LEU A 248 -2.46 -14.30 -1.28
N ALA A 249 -3.31 -15.29 -1.50
CA ALA A 249 -3.36 -16.54 -0.76
C ALA A 249 -3.50 -16.37 0.76
N VAL A 250 -4.25 -15.35 1.20
CA VAL A 250 -4.51 -15.10 2.62
C VAL A 250 -5.29 -16.27 3.21
N PRO A 251 -4.79 -16.93 4.28
CA PRO A 251 -5.50 -18.03 4.92
C PRO A 251 -6.84 -17.56 5.47
N ARG A 252 -7.89 -18.35 5.21
CA ARG A 252 -9.22 -18.15 5.79
C ARG A 252 -9.39 -19.11 6.96
N ASP A 253 -10.02 -18.62 8.02
CA ASP A 253 -10.43 -19.48 9.13
C ASP A 253 -11.83 -20.03 8.83
N VAL A 254 -11.90 -21.34 8.61
CA VAL A 254 -13.16 -22.07 8.41
C VAL A 254 -13.23 -23.13 9.50
N ASP A 255 -14.16 -22.96 10.44
CA ASP A 255 -14.38 -23.87 11.58
C ASP A 255 -13.10 -24.15 12.41
N GLY A 256 -12.24 -23.14 12.60
CA GLY A 256 -10.98 -23.26 13.34
C GLY A 256 -9.85 -23.88 12.52
N THR A 257 -10.08 -24.20 11.24
CA THR A 257 -9.07 -24.73 10.32
C THR A 257 -8.65 -23.64 9.35
N ARG A 258 -7.34 -23.38 9.25
CA ARG A 258 -6.76 -22.42 8.31
C ARG A 258 -6.65 -23.05 6.93
N ILE A 259 -7.43 -22.55 5.98
CA ILE A 259 -7.46 -23.03 4.60
C ILE A 259 -6.88 -21.94 3.70
N SER A 260 -5.82 -22.27 2.96
CA SER A 260 -5.29 -21.43 1.90
C SER A 260 -6.09 -21.66 0.61
N PRO A 261 -6.41 -20.60 -0.17
CA PRO A 261 -7.13 -20.75 -1.43
C PRO A 261 -6.29 -21.54 -2.44
N ASP A 262 -6.97 -22.31 -3.30
CA ASP A 262 -6.29 -23.11 -4.33
C ASP A 262 -5.67 -22.20 -5.41
N LYS A 263 -4.63 -22.69 -6.10
CA LYS A 263 -3.96 -21.94 -7.16
C LYS A 263 -4.90 -21.59 -8.32
N MET A 264 -5.85 -22.47 -8.63
CA MET A 264 -6.86 -22.19 -9.66
C MET A 264 -7.74 -21.02 -9.24
N GLU A 265 -8.19 -20.99 -7.98
CA GLU A 265 -8.98 -19.90 -7.42
C GLU A 265 -8.18 -18.58 -7.39
N GLN A 266 -6.88 -18.63 -7.08
CA GLN A 266 -5.99 -17.47 -7.10
C GLN A 266 -5.87 -16.85 -8.49
N GLU A 267 -5.61 -17.66 -9.53
CA GLU A 267 -5.47 -17.16 -10.89
C GLU A 267 -6.81 -16.68 -11.48
N ASP A 268 -7.92 -17.32 -11.11
CA ASP A 268 -9.27 -16.87 -11.48
C ASP A 268 -9.61 -15.51 -10.85
N ALA A 269 -9.35 -15.36 -9.54
CA ALA A 269 -9.53 -14.11 -8.80
C ALA A 269 -8.64 -12.98 -9.37
N ARG A 270 -7.39 -13.32 -9.72
CA ARG A 270 -6.45 -12.38 -10.31
C ARG A 270 -6.94 -11.90 -11.67
N SER A 271 -7.39 -12.81 -12.53
CA SER A 271 -7.91 -12.48 -13.86
C SER A 271 -9.12 -11.55 -13.77
N ARG A 272 -10.02 -11.84 -12.81
CA ARG A 272 -11.18 -11.00 -12.50
C ARG A 272 -10.79 -9.60 -12.01
N LEU A 273 -9.85 -9.51 -11.07
CA LEU A 273 -9.36 -8.23 -10.53
C LEU A 273 -8.68 -7.37 -11.61
N LEU A 274 -7.85 -7.98 -12.46
CA LEU A 274 -7.18 -7.28 -13.56
C LEU A 274 -8.18 -6.80 -14.62
N ALA A 275 -9.16 -7.63 -14.97
CA ALA A 275 -10.24 -7.23 -15.87
C ALA A 275 -11.06 -6.06 -15.31
N LEU A 276 -11.34 -6.07 -14.00
CA LEU A 276 -11.99 -4.96 -13.34
C LEU A 276 -11.13 -3.69 -13.35
N ALA A 277 -9.85 -3.79 -12.97
CA ALA A 277 -8.93 -2.65 -12.96
C ALA A 277 -8.83 -1.99 -14.35
N GLN A 278 -8.73 -2.81 -15.41
CA GLN A 278 -8.72 -2.33 -16.78
C GLN A 278 -10.06 -1.68 -17.18
N ALA A 279 -11.20 -2.28 -16.82
CA ALA A 279 -12.51 -1.70 -17.09
C ALA A 279 -12.72 -0.35 -16.38
N LEU A 280 -12.29 -0.26 -15.11
CA LEU A 280 -12.32 0.98 -14.34
C LEU A 280 -11.39 2.04 -14.94
N HIS A 281 -10.19 1.67 -15.38
CA HIS A 281 -9.24 2.58 -16.03
C HIS A 281 -9.80 3.16 -17.32
N ASN A 282 -10.31 2.30 -18.21
CA ASN A 282 -10.89 2.71 -19.49
C ASN A 282 -12.01 3.73 -19.31
N VAL A 283 -12.79 3.61 -18.24
CA VAL A 283 -13.93 4.48 -17.93
C VAL A 283 -13.53 5.75 -17.15
N GLY A 284 -12.29 5.85 -16.67
CA GLY A 284 -11.80 6.98 -15.87
C GLY A 284 -12.03 6.85 -14.37
N LEU A 285 -12.37 5.65 -13.89
CA LEU A 285 -12.48 5.31 -12.46
C LEU A 285 -11.18 4.76 -11.88
N GLY A 286 -10.17 4.47 -12.70
CA GLY A 286 -8.83 3.99 -12.28
C GLY A 286 -7.92 5.04 -11.61
N GLY A 287 -8.42 6.24 -11.31
CA GLY A 287 -7.63 7.31 -10.72
C GLY A 287 -7.29 7.11 -9.23
N GLU A 288 -6.84 8.19 -8.58
CA GLU A 288 -6.36 8.22 -7.19
C GLU A 288 -7.30 7.51 -6.17
N LYS A 289 -8.62 7.66 -6.28
CA LYS A 289 -9.55 7.02 -5.33
C LYS A 289 -9.48 5.49 -5.40
N PHE A 290 -9.38 4.92 -6.61
CA PHE A 290 -9.17 3.49 -6.80
C PHE A 290 -7.82 3.03 -6.25
N GLN A 291 -6.76 3.81 -6.51
CA GLN A 291 -5.42 3.50 -6.02
C GLN A 291 -5.36 3.47 -4.49
N ILE A 292 -6.06 4.40 -3.81
CA ILE A 292 -6.17 4.42 -2.34
C ILE A 292 -6.87 3.16 -1.84
N MET A 293 -8.04 2.81 -2.39
CA MET A 293 -8.77 1.59 -1.97
C MET A 293 -7.95 0.32 -2.23
N PHE A 294 -7.26 0.25 -3.37
CA PHE A 294 -6.35 -0.85 -3.69
C PHE A 294 -5.20 -0.94 -2.67
N ALA A 295 -4.56 0.18 -2.34
CA ALA A 295 -3.48 0.24 -1.37
C ALA A 295 -3.94 -0.14 0.04
N GLU A 296 -5.12 0.31 0.48
CA GLU A 296 -5.72 -0.04 1.77
C GLU A 296 -6.07 -1.53 1.86
N ALA A 297 -6.60 -2.11 0.79
CA ALA A 297 -6.92 -3.53 0.72
C ALA A 297 -5.65 -4.41 0.67
N MET A 298 -4.61 -4.01 -0.09
CA MET A 298 -3.29 -4.65 -0.07
C MET A 298 -2.68 -4.59 1.33
N ASN A 299 -2.73 -3.42 1.97
CA ASN A 299 -2.27 -3.21 3.33
C ASN A 299 -3.01 -4.12 4.31
N THR A 300 -4.34 -4.20 4.26
CA THR A 300 -5.14 -5.07 5.14
C THR A 300 -4.83 -6.55 4.89
N SER A 301 -4.64 -6.93 3.63
CA SER A 301 -4.34 -8.31 3.24
C SER A 301 -2.96 -8.76 3.70
N MET A 302 -1.94 -7.91 3.65
CA MET A 302 -0.61 -8.24 4.20
C MET A 302 -0.68 -8.46 5.71
N SER A 303 -1.46 -7.68 6.46
CA SER A 303 -1.66 -7.93 7.89
C SER A 303 -2.35 -9.28 8.08
N SER A 304 -3.47 -9.49 7.40
CA SER A 304 -4.25 -10.73 7.49
C SER A 304 -3.44 -11.97 7.11
N TYR A 305 -2.56 -11.86 6.12
CA TYR A 305 -1.63 -12.94 5.75
C TYR A 305 -0.64 -13.24 6.88
N VAL A 306 -0.01 -12.21 7.46
CA VAL A 306 0.96 -12.39 8.55
C VAL A 306 0.30 -12.99 9.78
N TYR A 307 -0.84 -12.44 10.22
CA TYR A 307 -1.60 -12.98 11.35
C TYR A 307 -2.13 -14.39 11.05
N GLY A 308 -2.71 -14.61 9.87
CA GLY A 308 -3.27 -15.90 9.47
C GLY A 308 -2.22 -17.00 9.32
N THR A 309 -0.99 -16.68 8.90
CA THR A 309 0.05 -17.69 8.63
C THR A 309 0.90 -17.97 9.86
N TYR A 310 1.34 -16.93 10.57
CA TYR A 310 2.40 -17.05 11.57
C TYR A 310 1.92 -17.03 13.02
N GLN A 311 0.68 -16.61 13.30
CA GLN A 311 0.17 -16.54 14.68
C GLN A 311 0.22 -17.93 15.33
N ARG A 312 0.82 -17.98 16.54
CA ARG A 312 1.08 -19.19 17.35
C ARG A 312 1.95 -20.27 16.69
N VAL A 313 2.63 -19.95 15.61
CA VAL A 313 3.62 -20.82 14.97
C VAL A 313 5.01 -20.37 15.41
N TRP A 314 5.61 -21.09 16.38
CA TRP A 314 6.91 -20.72 16.98
C TRP A 314 8.04 -21.73 16.76
N LYS A 315 7.70 -22.94 16.28
CA LYS A 315 8.68 -24.00 16.00
C LYS A 315 9.13 -23.96 14.55
N ASP A 316 10.40 -24.30 14.32
CA ASP A 316 10.97 -24.59 12.99
C ASP A 316 10.53 -25.95 12.42
N GLU A 317 9.40 -26.51 12.86
CA GLU A 317 8.93 -27.76 12.27
C GLU A 317 8.57 -27.52 10.79
N PRO A 318 8.94 -28.45 9.90
CA PRO A 318 8.53 -28.38 8.50
C PRO A 318 7.00 -28.41 8.48
N SER A 319 6.39 -27.32 8.01
CA SER A 319 5.03 -27.44 7.48
C SER A 319 5.09 -28.57 6.43
N PRO A 320 4.15 -29.54 6.47
CA PRO A 320 4.17 -30.62 5.50
C PRO A 320 4.17 -30.00 4.10
N PRO A 321 5.07 -30.44 3.21
CA PRO A 321 5.24 -29.81 1.92
C PRO A 321 3.93 -29.95 1.14
N ASN A 322 3.38 -28.82 0.70
CA ASN A 322 2.35 -28.84 -0.32
C ASN A 322 3.04 -29.37 -1.61
N PRO A 323 2.60 -30.49 -2.21
CA PRO A 323 3.32 -31.16 -3.30
C PRO A 323 3.59 -30.28 -4.54
N ALA A 324 3.01 -29.10 -4.62
CA ALA A 324 3.18 -28.15 -5.70
C ALA A 324 4.43 -27.23 -5.60
N GLU A 325 5.19 -27.23 -4.49
CA GLU A 325 6.35 -26.34 -4.28
C GLU A 325 7.71 -26.91 -4.70
N VAL A 326 7.86 -28.24 -4.72
CA VAL A 326 9.11 -28.92 -5.12
C VAL A 326 9.47 -28.61 -6.59
N THR A 327 8.47 -28.28 -7.40
CA THR A 327 8.63 -27.91 -8.82
C THR A 327 8.92 -26.42 -9.06
N LYS A 328 8.73 -25.53 -8.06
CA LYS A 328 8.94 -24.07 -8.19
C LYS A 328 10.43 -23.69 -8.16
N ARG A 329 11.27 -24.41 -7.40
CA ARG A 329 12.73 -24.12 -7.32
C ARG A 329 13.47 -24.20 -8.65
N ARG A 330 12.92 -24.87 -9.68
CA ARG A 330 13.55 -25.00 -11.00
C ARG A 330 13.05 -23.98 -12.04
N LYS A 331 11.97 -23.21 -11.77
CA LYS A 331 11.41 -22.24 -12.72
C LYS A 331 11.79 -20.78 -12.42
N SER A 332 12.12 -20.43 -11.17
CA SER A 332 12.57 -19.07 -10.79
C SER A 332 13.93 -18.68 -11.40
N GLN A 333 14.72 -19.67 -11.85
CA GLN A 333 15.99 -19.42 -12.57
C GLN A 333 15.80 -18.78 -13.96
N HIS A 334 14.62 -18.88 -14.59
CA HIS A 334 14.41 -18.38 -15.95
C HIS A 334 13.99 -16.91 -16.05
N PHE A 335 13.55 -16.26 -14.96
CA PHE A 335 13.18 -14.83 -15.00
C PHE A 335 14.38 -13.88 -14.89
N ARG A 336 15.55 -14.37 -14.47
CA ARG A 336 16.82 -13.61 -14.40
C ARG A 336 17.37 -13.21 -15.78
N SER A 337 16.80 -13.68 -16.89
CA SER A 337 17.38 -13.51 -18.24
C SER A 337 17.05 -12.18 -18.95
N SER A 338 16.19 -11.31 -18.39
CA SER A 338 15.76 -10.09 -19.12
C SER A 338 16.35 -8.77 -18.60
N LEU A 339 17.33 -8.81 -17.69
CA LEU A 339 18.09 -7.64 -17.26
C LEU A 339 19.59 -7.96 -17.39
N VAL A 340 20.17 -7.69 -18.57
CA VAL A 340 21.62 -7.84 -18.81
C VAL A 340 22.28 -6.47 -18.82
N GLY A 341 23.21 -6.26 -17.89
CA GLY A 341 24.35 -5.36 -17.96
C GLY A 341 25.58 -6.08 -17.35
N PRO A 342 26.82 -5.84 -17.81
CA PRO A 342 27.89 -6.83 -17.72
C PRO A 342 28.66 -6.85 -16.39
N SER A 343 28.71 -8.06 -15.80
CA SER A 343 29.79 -8.77 -15.09
C SER A 343 30.86 -8.02 -14.27
N SER A 344 30.93 -8.37 -12.98
CA SER A 344 32.17 -8.91 -12.37
C SER A 344 31.83 -9.85 -11.19
N LEU A 345 32.78 -10.73 -10.89
CA LEU A 345 32.66 -12.08 -10.31
C LEU A 345 32.83 -12.09 -8.78
N SER A 346 31.92 -12.76 -8.03
CA SER A 346 32.22 -13.67 -6.88
C SER A 346 30.94 -14.15 -6.17
N THR A 347 30.70 -15.47 -6.24
CA THR A 347 30.24 -16.44 -5.20
C THR A 347 29.79 -15.80 -3.86
N GLU A 348 28.58 -15.96 -3.29
CA GLU A 348 27.62 -17.08 -3.18
C GLU A 348 26.16 -16.59 -3.03
N ASP A 349 25.19 -17.45 -3.33
CA ASP A 349 23.73 -17.24 -3.24
C ASP A 349 23.23 -17.05 -1.79
N GLU A 350 23.19 -15.81 -1.28
CA GLU A 350 22.34 -15.45 -0.13
C GLU A 350 20.98 -14.89 -0.59
N PRO A 351 19.84 -15.28 0.04
CA PRO A 351 18.56 -14.65 -0.23
C PRO A 351 18.59 -13.18 0.16
N LEU A 352 18.12 -12.32 -0.75
CA LEU A 352 18.09 -10.85 -0.65
C LEU A 352 17.09 -10.38 0.42
N VAL A 353 17.45 -10.60 1.69
CA VAL A 353 16.86 -9.95 2.87
C VAL A 353 17.57 -8.60 3.04
N PRO A 354 16.87 -7.49 3.38
CA PRO A 354 17.53 -6.24 3.70
C PRO A 354 18.65 -6.48 4.72
N ARG A 355 19.86 -5.94 4.47
CA ARG A 355 21.06 -6.18 5.28
C ARG A 355 20.76 -5.91 6.75
N VAL A 356 20.55 -6.97 7.52
CA VAL A 356 20.37 -6.89 8.97
C VAL A 356 21.74 -6.62 9.57
N VAL A 357 21.80 -5.71 10.55
CA VAL A 357 23.03 -5.27 11.24
C VAL A 357 23.71 -6.41 12.03
N ASN A 358 23.03 -7.55 12.20
CA ASN A 358 23.53 -8.71 12.92
C ASN A 358 23.71 -9.86 11.93
N HIS A 359 24.93 -10.43 11.86
CA HIS A 359 25.33 -11.56 11.00
C HIS A 359 24.62 -12.90 11.29
N SER A 360 23.41 -12.88 11.87
CA SER A 360 22.59 -14.07 12.12
C SER A 360 21.76 -14.41 10.88
N LYS A 361 21.77 -15.69 10.49
CA LYS A 361 20.92 -16.21 9.40
C LYS A 361 19.46 -15.81 9.64
N PRO A 362 18.74 -15.30 8.63
CA PRO A 362 17.33 -14.94 8.77
C PRO A 362 16.50 -16.19 9.09
N SER A 363 15.47 -16.03 9.91
CA SER A 363 14.57 -17.14 10.24
C SER A 363 13.85 -17.65 8.98
N ARG A 364 13.33 -18.87 9.05
CA ARG A 364 12.53 -19.44 7.97
C ARG A 364 11.27 -18.62 7.70
N CYS A 365 10.54 -18.20 8.73
CA CYS A 365 9.33 -17.38 8.56
C CYS A 365 9.63 -16.04 7.88
N VAL A 366 10.75 -15.40 8.22
CA VAL A 366 11.19 -14.16 7.55
C VAL A 366 11.53 -14.42 6.08
N THR A 367 12.22 -15.52 5.80
CA THR A 367 12.58 -15.91 4.42
C THR A 367 11.34 -16.21 3.58
N ASP A 368 10.41 -17.00 4.12
CA ASP A 368 9.14 -17.36 3.47
C ASP A 368 8.26 -16.11 3.26
N LEU A 369 8.22 -15.20 4.25
CA LEU A 369 7.50 -13.93 4.14
C LEU A 369 8.10 -12.99 3.09
N CYS A 370 9.44 -12.89 3.02
CA CYS A 370 10.11 -12.12 1.97
C CYS A 370 9.84 -12.71 0.58
N ALA A 371 9.85 -14.04 0.45
CA ALA A 371 9.54 -14.72 -0.80
C ALA A 371 8.07 -14.49 -1.23
N TRP A 372 7.12 -14.55 -0.29
CA TRP A 372 5.72 -14.23 -0.57
C TRP A 372 5.53 -12.75 -0.96
N THR A 373 6.22 -11.84 -0.25
CA THR A 373 6.16 -10.40 -0.55
C THR A 373 6.67 -10.10 -1.97
N GLU A 374 7.74 -10.79 -2.40
CA GLU A 374 8.32 -10.61 -3.72
C GLU A 374 7.50 -11.28 -4.84
N ASN A 375 7.05 -12.51 -4.64
CA ASN A 375 6.45 -13.30 -5.71
C ASN A 375 4.94 -13.09 -5.87
N GLU A 376 4.23 -12.78 -4.78
CA GLU A 376 2.77 -12.65 -4.77
C GLU A 376 2.35 -11.19 -4.57
N TYR A 377 2.79 -10.55 -3.48
CA TYR A 377 2.37 -9.18 -3.13
C TYR A 377 2.85 -8.14 -4.14
N ALA A 378 4.16 -8.10 -4.41
CA ALA A 378 4.76 -7.16 -5.35
C ALA A 378 4.29 -7.41 -6.79
N ARG A 379 4.16 -8.69 -7.17
CA ARG A 379 3.65 -9.07 -8.49
C ARG A 379 2.24 -8.53 -8.72
N LEU A 380 1.34 -8.69 -7.75
CA LEU A 380 -0.02 -8.17 -7.85
C LEU A 380 -0.03 -6.64 -7.95
N ALA A 381 0.78 -5.96 -7.13
CA ALA A 381 0.90 -4.50 -7.16
C ALA A 381 1.34 -4.00 -8.55
N VAL A 382 2.38 -4.61 -9.12
CA VAL A 382 2.90 -4.25 -10.44
C VAL A 382 1.85 -4.49 -11.53
N GLU A 383 1.21 -5.65 -11.53
CA GLU A 383 0.22 -5.98 -12.55
C GLU A 383 -0.99 -5.04 -12.52
N VAL A 384 -1.53 -4.73 -11.34
CA VAL A 384 -2.66 -3.78 -11.23
C VAL A 384 -2.23 -2.36 -11.61
N LEU A 385 -1.09 -1.88 -11.11
CA LEU A 385 -0.62 -0.51 -11.42
C LEU A 385 -0.27 -0.34 -12.89
N SER A 386 0.23 -1.40 -13.56
CA SER A 386 0.48 -1.40 -15.01
C SER A 386 -0.78 -1.22 -15.85
N GLN A 387 -1.96 -1.58 -15.32
CA GLN A 387 -3.25 -1.35 -16.00
C GLN A 387 -3.75 0.09 -15.85
N LEU A 388 -3.23 0.87 -14.90
CA LEU A 388 -3.71 2.20 -14.55
C LEU A 388 -2.86 3.33 -15.15
N ASP A 389 -1.98 3.03 -16.11
CA ASP A 389 -0.93 3.93 -16.63
C ASP A 389 -0.17 4.68 -15.52
N SER A 390 -0.09 4.05 -14.34
CA SER A 390 0.43 4.65 -13.11
C SER A 390 1.90 4.32 -12.90
N THR A 391 2.56 5.10 -12.05
CA THR A 391 4.00 5.14 -11.78
C THR A 391 4.68 3.77 -11.81
N GLU A 392 5.83 3.69 -12.47
CA GLU A 392 6.70 2.52 -12.44
C GLU A 392 7.09 2.19 -10.99
N VAL A 393 6.82 0.94 -10.57
CA VAL A 393 7.20 0.44 -9.24
C VAL A 393 8.71 0.29 -9.19
N ALA A 394 9.37 0.99 -8.28
CA ALA A 394 10.81 0.92 -8.12
C ALA A 394 11.23 -0.28 -7.25
N TYR A 395 12.46 -0.77 -7.43
CA TYR A 395 13.04 -1.78 -6.55
C TYR A 395 13.06 -1.35 -5.06
N SER A 396 13.17 -0.05 -4.79
CA SER A 396 13.07 0.49 -3.43
C SER A 396 11.71 0.28 -2.78
N ASP A 397 10.64 0.14 -3.56
CA ASP A 397 9.31 -0.09 -3.00
C ASP A 397 9.15 -1.56 -2.56
N LEU A 398 9.79 -2.50 -3.26
CA LEU A 398 9.89 -3.88 -2.82
C LEU A 398 10.61 -4.00 -1.48
N GLU A 399 11.72 -3.27 -1.28
CA GLU A 399 12.42 -3.23 0.01
C GLU A 399 11.53 -2.70 1.12
N LYS A 400 10.82 -1.59 0.89
CA LYS A 400 9.83 -1.05 1.85
C LYS A 400 8.71 -2.06 2.16
N TRP A 401 8.21 -2.78 1.17
CA TRP A 401 7.18 -3.82 1.38
C TRP A 401 7.71 -4.97 2.22
N LYS A 402 8.95 -5.42 1.98
CA LYS A 402 9.62 -6.43 2.81
C LYS A 402 9.79 -5.94 4.25
N GLU A 403 10.26 -4.70 4.45
CA GLU A 403 10.39 -4.08 5.78
C GLU A 403 9.05 -3.96 6.50
N MET A 404 7.98 -3.57 5.79
CA MET A 404 6.63 -3.51 6.36
C MET A 404 6.11 -4.89 6.78
N ALA A 405 6.33 -5.92 5.95
CA ALA A 405 5.95 -7.29 6.26
C ALA A 405 6.69 -7.83 7.49
N ILE A 406 8.01 -7.66 7.54
CA ILE A 406 8.86 -8.03 8.69
C ILE A 406 8.43 -7.26 9.94
N GLY A 407 8.14 -5.96 9.80
CA GLY A 407 7.66 -5.12 10.90
C GLY A 407 6.35 -5.63 11.50
N ARG A 408 5.43 -6.15 10.69
CA ARG A 408 4.17 -6.74 11.17
C ARG A 408 4.38 -8.08 11.87
N LEU A 409 5.26 -8.91 11.32
CA LEU A 409 5.65 -10.17 11.97
C LEU A 409 6.24 -9.87 13.36
N ALA A 410 7.09 -8.86 13.45
CA ALA A 410 7.68 -8.45 14.73
C ALA A 410 6.63 -7.93 15.73
N SER A 411 5.65 -7.13 15.28
CA SER A 411 4.54 -6.68 16.14
C SER A 411 3.70 -7.85 16.65
N LEU A 412 3.40 -8.84 15.79
CA LEU A 412 2.72 -10.07 16.18
C LEU A 412 3.53 -10.85 17.22
N ARG A 413 4.82 -11.09 16.96
CA ARG A 413 5.71 -11.79 17.89
C ARG A 413 5.89 -11.07 19.22
N THR A 414 5.89 -9.73 19.20
CA THR A 414 5.94 -8.92 20.43
C THR A 414 4.67 -9.14 21.27
N SER A 415 3.49 -9.21 20.64
CA SER A 415 2.24 -9.53 21.37
C SER A 415 2.19 -10.97 21.90
N GLU A 416 2.90 -11.90 21.26
CA GLU A 416 3.01 -13.29 21.69
C GLU A 416 4.20 -13.56 22.62
N LEU A 417 5.03 -12.54 22.91
CA LEU A 417 6.35 -12.75 23.52
C LEU A 417 6.28 -13.42 24.89
N PHE A 418 5.29 -13.06 25.72
CA PHE A 418 5.09 -13.72 27.01
C PHE A 418 4.88 -15.23 26.84
N ASP A 419 4.01 -15.62 25.91
CA ASP A 419 3.72 -17.02 25.66
C ASP A 419 4.91 -17.74 25.01
N ILE A 420 5.66 -17.07 24.13
CA ILE A 420 6.91 -17.59 23.55
C ILE A 420 7.93 -17.90 24.66
N VAL A 421 8.10 -16.97 25.61
CA VAL A 421 9.03 -17.12 26.75
C VAL A 421 8.61 -18.29 27.64
N VAL A 422 7.33 -18.40 27.99
CA VAL A 422 6.81 -19.48 28.84
C VAL A 422 7.02 -20.88 28.23
N HIS A 423 7.02 -20.99 26.89
CA HIS A 423 7.21 -22.26 26.18
C HIS A 423 8.66 -22.49 25.69
N TRP A 424 9.62 -21.70 26.15
CA TRP A 424 11.04 -21.90 25.86
C TRP A 424 11.50 -23.31 26.26
N PRO A 425 12.31 -24.05 25.46
CA PRO A 425 12.99 -23.65 24.22
C PRO A 425 12.20 -23.90 22.92
N ASN A 426 10.96 -24.39 23.00
CA ASN A 426 10.16 -24.72 21.81
C ASN A 426 9.78 -23.49 20.98
N GLY A 427 9.90 -22.28 21.54
CA GLY A 427 9.64 -21.00 20.88
C GLY A 427 10.84 -20.36 20.17
N GLY A 428 11.95 -21.07 19.97
CA GLY A 428 13.20 -20.52 19.43
C GLY A 428 13.06 -19.78 18.09
N GLY A 429 12.32 -20.34 17.13
CA GLY A 429 12.16 -19.72 15.80
C GLY A 429 11.44 -18.37 15.87
N ALA A 430 10.53 -18.19 16.82
CA ALA A 430 9.86 -16.90 17.06
C ALA A 430 10.80 -15.83 17.64
N ILE A 431 11.84 -16.24 18.37
CA ILE A 431 12.91 -15.34 18.83
C ILE A 431 13.84 -14.96 17.68
N ASP A 432 14.13 -15.90 16.77
CA ASP A 432 14.89 -15.63 15.55
C ASP A 432 14.14 -14.62 14.64
N ASP A 433 12.81 -14.75 14.51
CA ASP A 433 11.97 -13.76 13.81
C ASP A 433 12.17 -12.35 14.37
N LEU A 434 12.08 -12.20 15.70
CA LEU A 434 12.26 -10.92 16.39
C LEU A 434 13.67 -10.36 16.21
N ARG A 435 14.71 -11.20 16.22
CA ARG A 435 16.11 -10.76 16.05
C ARG A 435 16.33 -10.03 14.71
N THR A 436 15.67 -10.48 13.64
CA THR A 436 15.80 -9.84 12.32
C THR A 436 15.13 -8.46 12.26
N ALA A 437 14.12 -8.21 13.10
CA ALA A 437 13.27 -7.03 13.00
C ALA A 437 13.59 -5.94 14.05
N ILE A 438 14.13 -6.30 15.21
CA ILE A 438 14.39 -5.38 16.31
C ILE A 438 15.82 -4.82 16.22
N THR A 439 16.10 -4.16 15.11
CA THR A 439 17.41 -3.55 14.85
C THR A 439 17.52 -2.12 15.38
N THR A 440 16.39 -1.45 15.63
CA THR A 440 16.36 -0.03 16.04
C THR A 440 16.07 0.14 17.53
N PRO A 441 16.63 1.18 18.19
CA PRO A 441 16.36 1.47 19.60
C PRO A 441 14.86 1.66 19.90
N GLN A 442 14.11 2.23 18.96
CA GLN A 442 12.66 2.44 19.11
C GLN A 442 11.90 1.12 19.15
N ARG A 443 12.24 0.15 18.29
CA ARG A 443 11.62 -1.18 18.32
C ARG A 443 12.01 -1.97 19.57
N ARG A 444 13.27 -1.84 20.01
CA ARG A 444 13.77 -2.42 21.27
C ARG A 444 12.96 -1.90 22.47
N LEU A 445 12.75 -0.59 22.54
CA LEU A 445 11.94 0.05 23.59
C LEU A 445 10.49 -0.47 23.57
N GLN A 446 9.83 -0.43 22.42
CA GLN A 446 8.45 -0.91 22.26
C GLN A 446 8.28 -2.37 22.71
N LEU A 447 9.24 -3.25 22.36
CA LEU A 447 9.22 -4.64 22.84
C LEU A 447 9.28 -4.71 24.37
N THR A 448 10.23 -4.00 24.99
CA THR A 448 10.42 -4.07 26.44
C THR A 448 9.22 -3.50 27.20
N GLU A 449 8.61 -2.43 26.70
CA GLU A 449 7.40 -1.83 27.29
C GLU A 449 6.20 -2.79 27.19
N ALA A 450 5.93 -3.33 26.01
CA ALA A 450 4.84 -4.27 25.79
C ALA A 450 5.00 -5.53 26.66
N PHE A 451 6.20 -6.10 26.71
CA PHE A 451 6.48 -7.26 27.54
C PHE A 451 6.36 -6.99 29.04
N THR A 452 6.80 -5.81 29.50
CA THR A 452 6.69 -5.43 30.92
C THR A 452 5.23 -5.32 31.37
N VAL A 453 4.34 -4.85 30.49
CA VAL A 453 2.89 -4.80 30.77
C VAL A 453 2.34 -6.21 30.95
N GLU A 454 2.59 -7.11 29.98
CA GLU A 454 2.16 -8.51 30.05
C GLU A 454 2.70 -9.22 31.30
N LEU A 455 3.96 -8.98 31.65
CA LEU A 455 4.61 -9.58 32.81
C LEU A 455 3.94 -9.13 34.12
N LYS A 456 3.56 -7.85 34.24
CA LYS A 456 2.84 -7.34 35.41
C LYS A 456 1.42 -7.90 35.51
N GLU A 457 0.71 -7.97 34.39
CA GLU A 457 -0.70 -8.40 34.38
C GLU A 457 -0.85 -9.92 34.57
N ARG A 458 0.06 -10.72 33.99
CA ARG A 458 -0.08 -12.18 33.90
C ARG A 458 0.78 -12.97 34.87
N LEU A 459 1.87 -12.39 35.38
CA LEU A 459 2.84 -13.10 36.22
C LEU A 459 3.03 -12.47 37.60
N LEU A 460 3.18 -11.14 37.70
CA LEU A 460 3.53 -10.45 38.95
C LEU A 460 2.30 -10.11 39.80
N HIS A 461 1.52 -11.12 40.15
CA HIS A 461 0.38 -10.95 41.05
C HIS A 461 0.33 -12.05 42.12
N PRO A 462 -0.31 -11.80 43.29
CA PRO A 462 -0.31 -12.75 44.41
C PRO A 462 -0.84 -14.14 44.08
N GLY A 463 -1.70 -14.27 43.08
CA GLY A 463 -2.23 -15.56 42.63
C GLY A 463 -1.24 -16.51 41.94
N LYS A 464 -0.01 -16.07 41.61
CA LYS A 464 1.02 -16.93 41.01
C LYS A 464 1.95 -17.54 42.06
N SER A 465 2.31 -18.80 41.87
CA SER A 465 3.28 -19.48 42.75
C SER A 465 4.69 -18.94 42.54
N THR A 466 5.50 -18.92 43.60
CA THR A 466 6.90 -18.46 43.52
C THR A 466 7.70 -19.33 42.57
N LEU A 467 7.39 -20.62 42.53
CA LEU A 467 7.95 -21.60 41.61
C LEU A 467 7.69 -21.25 40.13
N GLU A 468 6.45 -20.91 39.77
CA GLU A 468 6.09 -20.54 38.39
C GLU A 468 6.77 -19.25 37.94
N ILE A 469 6.91 -18.28 38.85
CA ILE A 469 7.64 -17.03 38.59
C ILE A 469 9.12 -17.32 38.33
N LEU A 470 9.75 -18.17 39.14
CA LEU A 470 11.15 -18.56 38.96
C LEU A 470 11.38 -19.33 37.65
N ARG A 471 10.51 -20.29 37.30
CA ARG A 471 10.57 -21.00 36.00
C ARG A 471 10.49 -20.01 34.83
N THR A 472 9.51 -19.11 34.89
CA THR A 472 9.34 -18.09 33.85
C THR A 472 10.55 -17.13 33.82
N TYR A 473 11.16 -16.82 34.96
CA TYR A 473 12.36 -15.99 35.01
C TYR A 473 13.57 -16.67 34.36
N ILE A 474 13.80 -17.95 34.64
CA ILE A 474 14.86 -18.73 33.99
C ILE A 474 14.64 -18.78 32.47
N ALA A 475 13.41 -19.08 32.05
CA ALA A 475 13.04 -19.08 30.63
C ALA A 475 13.25 -17.71 29.98
N MET A 476 12.88 -16.62 30.68
CA MET A 476 13.09 -15.23 30.25
C MET A 476 14.57 -14.91 30.09
N ILE A 477 15.42 -15.28 31.05
CA ILE A 477 16.87 -15.08 30.97
C ILE A 477 17.43 -15.78 29.71
N CYS A 478 17.04 -17.04 29.47
CA CYS A 478 17.50 -17.81 28.32
C CYS A 478 17.01 -17.22 26.98
N SER A 479 15.71 -16.92 26.87
CA SER A 479 15.12 -16.44 25.63
C SER A 479 15.56 -15.01 25.28
N PHE A 480 15.71 -14.13 26.26
CA PHE A 480 16.18 -12.76 26.02
C PHE A 480 17.67 -12.72 25.68
N HIS A 481 18.48 -13.64 26.18
CA HIS A 481 19.86 -13.78 25.72
C HIS A 481 19.94 -14.29 24.29
N ALA A 482 19.11 -15.27 23.91
CA ALA A 482 18.99 -15.73 22.53
C ALA A 482 18.48 -14.63 21.58
N LEU A 483 17.63 -13.72 22.07
CA LEU A 483 17.18 -12.54 21.33
C LEU A 483 18.29 -11.50 21.18
N ASP A 484 19.00 -11.23 22.27
CA ASP A 484 20.02 -10.20 22.37
C ASP A 484 21.13 -10.57 23.37
N HIS A 485 22.28 -10.95 22.83
CA HIS A 485 23.48 -11.31 23.59
C HIS A 485 24.02 -10.15 24.45
N SER A 486 23.58 -8.90 24.22
CA SER A 486 24.01 -7.77 25.03
C SER A 486 23.39 -7.74 26.43
N LYS A 487 22.37 -8.54 26.76
CA LYS A 487 21.60 -8.45 28.03
C LYS A 487 20.90 -7.10 28.28
N VAL A 488 21.06 -6.10 27.43
CA VAL A 488 20.44 -4.77 27.60
C VAL A 488 18.91 -4.85 27.62
N LEU A 489 18.31 -5.72 26.78
CA LEU A 489 16.86 -5.95 26.81
C LEU A 489 16.40 -6.63 28.11
N LEU A 490 17.16 -7.65 28.56
CA LEU A 490 16.87 -8.40 29.78
C LEU A 490 16.90 -7.49 31.00
N ASP A 491 17.94 -6.67 31.15
CA ASP A 491 18.10 -5.77 32.31
C ASP A 491 16.94 -4.77 32.44
N ARG A 492 16.38 -4.32 31.30
CA ARG A 492 15.21 -3.43 31.31
C ARG A 492 13.94 -4.11 31.82
N VAL A 493 13.69 -5.36 31.43
CA VAL A 493 12.45 -6.06 31.77
C VAL A 493 12.53 -6.88 33.05
N ALA A 494 13.74 -7.22 33.50
CA ALA A 494 13.94 -8.08 34.68
C ALA A 494 13.64 -7.36 35.99
N TYR A 495 13.94 -6.07 36.11
CA TYR A 495 13.86 -5.34 37.39
C TYR A 495 12.52 -5.47 38.14
N PRO A 496 11.33 -5.31 37.50
CA PRO A 496 10.05 -5.52 38.17
C PRO A 496 9.87 -6.92 38.75
N LEU A 497 10.36 -7.95 38.04
CA LEU A 497 10.30 -9.34 38.48
C LEU A 497 11.22 -9.57 39.67
N GLN A 498 12.44 -9.04 39.61
CA GLN A 498 13.44 -9.17 40.67
C GLN A 498 12.95 -8.57 42.00
N VAL A 499 12.43 -7.34 41.97
CA VAL A 499 11.86 -6.69 43.15
C VAL A 499 10.70 -7.51 43.72
N TYR A 500 9.87 -8.10 42.84
CA TYR A 500 8.75 -8.93 43.27
C TYR A 500 9.22 -10.23 43.93
N LEU A 501 10.23 -10.92 43.38
CA LEU A 501 10.82 -12.11 44.00
C LEU A 501 11.48 -11.80 45.35
N CYS A 502 12.19 -10.67 45.47
CA CYS A 502 12.79 -10.26 46.74
C CYS A 502 11.75 -9.97 47.84
N SER A 503 10.50 -9.65 47.47
CA SER A 503 9.41 -9.47 48.44
C SER A 503 8.85 -10.79 48.98
N ARG A 504 9.20 -11.93 48.38
CA ARG A 504 8.71 -13.26 48.74
C ARG A 504 9.75 -14.02 49.58
N GLU A 505 9.37 -14.38 50.80
CA GLU A 505 10.26 -15.01 51.79
C GLU A 505 10.68 -16.44 51.41
N ASP A 506 9.88 -17.14 50.60
CA ASP A 506 10.09 -18.53 50.19
C ASP A 506 11.03 -18.70 48.98
N THR A 507 11.42 -17.60 48.32
CA THR A 507 12.20 -17.62 47.07
C THR A 507 13.53 -18.36 47.19
N VAL A 508 14.35 -17.99 48.18
CA VAL A 508 15.69 -18.59 48.39
C VAL A 508 15.59 -20.09 48.66
N ARG A 509 14.62 -20.49 49.48
CA ARG A 509 14.36 -21.89 49.82
C ARG A 509 14.00 -22.72 48.60
N ILE A 510 13.15 -22.19 47.72
CA ILE A 510 12.73 -22.88 46.48
C ILE A 510 13.91 -23.06 45.52
N ILE A 511 14.77 -22.05 45.37
CA ILE A 511 15.96 -22.13 44.51
C ILE A 511 16.92 -23.21 44.99
N ILE A 512 17.25 -23.21 46.29
CA ILE A 512 18.17 -24.19 46.87
C ILE A 512 17.57 -25.60 46.78
N THR A 513 16.28 -25.75 47.07
CA THR A 513 15.58 -27.04 46.93
C THR A 513 15.57 -27.52 45.48
N GLY A 514 15.53 -26.61 44.50
CA GLY A 514 15.66 -26.89 43.08
C GLY A 514 17.05 -27.35 42.67
N LEU A 515 18.09 -26.69 43.17
CA LEU A 515 19.49 -27.08 42.97
C LEU A 515 19.82 -28.46 43.57
N LEU A 516 19.16 -28.80 44.69
CA LEU A 516 19.27 -30.09 45.38
C LEU A 516 18.36 -31.20 44.82
N ALA A 517 17.60 -30.93 43.75
CA ALA A 517 16.68 -31.92 43.18
C ALA A 517 17.42 -33.08 42.48
N ASP A 518 16.81 -34.28 42.53
CA ASP A 518 17.41 -35.55 42.08
C ASP A 518 17.85 -35.55 40.59
N LYS A 519 18.94 -36.27 40.31
CA LYS A 519 19.59 -36.45 39.01
C LYS A 519 18.98 -37.59 38.17
N ASP A 520 18.08 -38.41 38.74
CA ASP A 520 17.47 -39.59 38.09
C ASP A 520 16.44 -39.25 36.98
N VAL A 521 16.72 -38.25 36.15
CA VAL A 521 16.04 -38.03 34.86
C VAL A 521 16.99 -38.41 33.74
N GLU A 522 17.51 -39.64 33.78
CA GLU A 522 18.12 -40.25 32.60
C GLU A 522 17.04 -40.37 31.51
N THR A 523 17.23 -39.65 30.40
CA THR A 523 16.50 -39.78 29.14
C THR A 523 14.98 -39.61 29.19
N GLY A 524 14.52 -38.36 29.09
CA GLY A 524 13.38 -38.02 28.21
C GLY A 524 12.00 -38.59 28.55
N LYS A 525 11.74 -39.05 29.78
CA LYS A 525 10.38 -39.24 30.28
C LYS A 525 10.18 -38.43 31.56
N PRO A 526 9.20 -37.51 31.60
CA PRO A 526 8.84 -36.85 32.84
C PRO A 526 8.29 -37.92 33.79
N SER A 527 9.01 -38.23 34.86
CA SER A 527 8.38 -38.98 35.96
C SER A 527 7.16 -38.16 36.42
N ASN A 528 6.01 -38.80 36.54
CA ASN A 528 4.72 -38.17 36.88
C ASN A 528 4.64 -37.70 38.34
N SER A 529 5.76 -37.36 38.96
CA SER A 529 5.84 -36.63 40.22
C SER A 529 6.77 -35.45 40.02
N ASN A 530 6.38 -34.25 40.46
CA ASN A 530 7.20 -33.04 40.60
C ASN A 530 6.88 -31.86 39.64
N GLY A 531 5.59 -31.55 39.47
CA GLY A 531 5.19 -30.17 39.13
C GLY A 531 5.62 -29.12 40.17
N ASP A 532 6.10 -29.56 41.34
CA ASP A 532 6.38 -28.76 42.54
C ASP A 532 7.87 -28.40 42.77
N LYS A 533 8.81 -28.90 41.96
CA LYS A 533 10.26 -28.64 42.13
C LYS A 533 10.89 -27.95 40.92
N LEU A 534 11.89 -27.11 41.17
CA LEU A 534 12.62 -26.34 40.15
C LEU A 534 13.81 -27.14 39.58
N VAL A 535 13.51 -28.25 38.89
CA VAL A 535 14.51 -29.20 38.37
C VAL A 535 15.38 -28.60 37.24
N GLU A 536 14.89 -27.56 36.56
CA GLU A 536 15.60 -26.84 35.49
C GLU A 536 16.97 -26.30 35.95
N LEU A 537 17.08 -25.84 37.20
CA LEU A 537 18.34 -25.33 37.74
C LEU A 537 19.39 -26.44 37.92
N ALA A 538 18.96 -27.63 38.38
CA ALA A 538 19.86 -28.77 38.50
C ALA A 538 20.38 -29.22 37.12
N TYR A 539 19.56 -29.14 36.08
CA TYR A 539 19.99 -29.43 34.71
C TYR A 539 21.00 -28.40 34.20
N LEU A 540 20.74 -27.09 34.40
CA LEU A 540 21.63 -26.01 33.99
C LEU A 540 23.03 -26.12 34.61
N LEU A 541 23.08 -26.41 35.92
CA LEU A 541 24.35 -26.62 36.65
C LEU A 541 25.17 -27.79 36.08
N ASN A 542 24.51 -28.90 35.70
CA ASN A 542 25.18 -30.09 35.17
C ASN A 542 25.54 -29.99 33.68
N SER A 543 24.89 -29.10 32.92
CA SER A 543 25.14 -28.91 31.48
C SER A 543 26.51 -28.32 31.18
N GLY A 544 27.26 -27.86 32.19
CA GLY A 544 28.56 -27.20 32.03
C GLY A 544 28.48 -25.81 31.38
N VAL A 545 27.27 -25.30 31.10
CA VAL A 545 27.05 -23.98 30.50
C VAL A 545 27.51 -22.86 31.44
N ASP A 546 27.50 -23.12 32.75
CA ASP A 546 28.00 -22.21 33.79
C ASP A 546 29.47 -22.47 34.18
N SER A 547 30.16 -23.46 33.57
CA SER A 547 31.53 -23.88 33.94
C SER A 547 32.51 -23.78 32.76
N ALA A 548 32.83 -22.56 32.33
CA ALA A 548 34.15 -22.20 31.80
C ALA A 548 34.16 -20.72 31.35
N GLN A 549 34.68 -19.82 32.20
CA GLN A 549 35.73 -18.85 31.86
C GLN A 549 35.90 -17.84 33.02
N GLY A 550 37.16 -17.58 33.35
CA GLY A 550 37.55 -16.64 34.41
C GLY A 550 37.18 -15.19 34.10
N PRO A 551 37.40 -14.27 35.04
CA PRO A 551 36.99 -12.86 34.96
C PRO A 551 37.70 -12.01 33.89
N ASP A 552 38.37 -12.60 32.90
CA ASP A 552 39.25 -11.93 31.92
C ASP A 552 38.75 -12.08 30.47
N ASP A 553 37.43 -11.94 30.26
CA ASP A 553 36.79 -11.88 28.93
C ASP A 553 37.03 -10.50 28.24
N ASP A 554 37.55 -9.51 29.00
CA ASP A 554 37.83 -8.13 28.55
C ASP A 554 39.11 -8.05 27.65
N MET A 555 39.85 -9.14 27.44
CA MET A 555 41.17 -9.17 26.77
C MET A 555 41.27 -10.16 25.60
N ASP A 556 40.15 -10.61 25.02
CA ASP A 556 40.19 -11.39 23.78
C ASP A 556 40.35 -10.47 22.56
N TRP A 557 41.58 -9.94 22.38
CA TRP A 557 41.95 -9.11 21.23
C TRP A 557 41.82 -9.82 19.87
N ASN A 558 41.57 -11.14 19.86
CA ASN A 558 41.37 -11.95 18.66
C ASN A 558 39.88 -12.17 18.34
N ASP A 559 38.97 -11.54 19.06
CA ASP A 559 37.54 -11.63 18.81
C ASP A 559 37.14 -10.95 17.50
N MET A 560 37.09 -11.74 16.42
CA MET A 560 36.60 -11.29 15.10
C MET A 560 35.07 -11.09 15.07
N GLU A 561 34.35 -11.48 16.12
CA GLU A 561 32.90 -11.26 16.30
C GLU A 561 32.59 -10.03 17.18
N TRP A 562 33.62 -9.27 17.58
CA TRP A 562 33.45 -8.06 18.38
C TRP A 562 32.58 -7.02 17.65
N VAL A 563 31.55 -6.54 18.35
CA VAL A 563 30.66 -5.47 17.90
C VAL A 563 30.65 -4.35 18.93
N PRO A 564 30.46 -3.07 18.53
CA PRO A 564 30.33 -1.98 19.49
C PRO A 564 29.14 -2.18 20.43
N ASP A 565 29.15 -1.51 21.58
CA ASP A 565 28.04 -1.56 22.52
C ASP A 565 26.78 -0.93 21.93
N PRO A 566 25.59 -1.49 22.24
CA PRO A 566 24.34 -0.88 21.82
C PRO A 566 24.21 0.57 22.33
N VAL A 567 23.62 1.45 21.52
CA VAL A 567 23.42 2.87 21.88
C VAL A 567 22.57 3.05 23.14
N ASP A 568 21.76 2.04 23.47
CA ASP A 568 20.87 2.01 24.61
C ASP A 568 21.50 1.36 25.86
N ALA A 569 22.79 1.01 25.81
CA ALA A 569 23.55 0.51 26.96
C ALA A 569 23.88 1.63 27.97
N GLY A 570 23.85 1.32 29.26
CA GLY A 570 24.13 2.28 30.33
C GLY A 570 25.63 2.58 30.51
N PRO A 571 26.00 3.65 31.25
CA PRO A 571 27.40 4.10 31.44
C PRO A 571 28.36 3.10 32.11
N GLY A 572 27.87 1.98 32.63
CA GLY A 572 28.65 0.92 33.27
C GLY A 572 28.44 -0.46 32.63
N TYR A 573 27.92 -0.49 31.40
CA TYR A 573 27.66 -1.72 30.67
C TYR A 573 28.96 -2.48 30.38
N LYS A 574 28.93 -3.80 30.63
CA LYS A 574 29.98 -4.74 30.21
C LYS A 574 29.31 -5.92 29.52
N ARG A 575 29.67 -6.16 28.25
CA ARG A 575 29.18 -7.32 27.51
C ARG A 575 29.79 -8.59 28.12
N ARG A 576 28.94 -9.53 28.54
CA ARG A 576 29.36 -10.89 28.88
C ARG A 576 28.84 -11.84 27.82
N LYS A 577 29.71 -12.64 27.19
CA LYS A 577 29.31 -13.57 26.13
C LYS A 577 28.37 -14.66 26.66
N ASN A 578 28.66 -15.17 27.86
CA ASN A 578 27.91 -16.26 28.48
C ASN A 578 26.90 -15.76 29.55
N VAL A 579 25.80 -16.50 29.71
CA VAL A 579 24.79 -16.24 30.72
C VAL A 579 25.03 -17.14 31.92
N ASP A 580 25.55 -16.56 32.99
CA ASP A 580 25.53 -17.18 34.31
C ASP A 580 24.15 -17.01 34.94
N ILE A 581 23.28 -17.99 34.75
CA ILE A 581 21.88 -17.93 35.21
C ILE A 581 21.85 -18.01 36.74
N ILE A 582 22.64 -18.91 37.31
CA ILE A 582 22.68 -19.18 38.75
C ILE A 582 23.28 -17.98 39.49
N GLY A 583 24.40 -17.43 39.02
CA GLY A 583 24.99 -16.22 39.60
C GLY A 583 24.12 -14.98 39.42
N THR A 584 23.36 -14.87 38.31
CA THR A 584 22.35 -13.81 38.16
C THR A 584 21.25 -13.94 39.20
N LEU A 585 20.73 -15.15 39.46
CA LEU A 585 19.72 -15.40 40.48
C LEU A 585 20.26 -15.12 41.89
N ILE A 586 21.44 -15.63 42.23
CA ILE A 586 22.05 -15.44 43.55
C ILE A 586 22.35 -13.96 43.79
N GLY A 587 22.97 -13.27 42.83
CA GLY A 587 23.36 -11.87 42.97
C GLY A 587 22.18 -10.90 43.13
N VAL A 588 21.02 -11.24 42.58
CA VAL A 588 19.80 -10.42 42.66
C VAL A 588 18.99 -10.67 43.92
N LEU A 589 18.95 -11.92 44.40
CA LEU A 589 18.02 -12.35 45.44
C LEU A 589 18.59 -12.27 46.86
N GLY A 590 19.89 -11.99 47.02
CA GLY A 590 20.47 -11.74 48.33
C GLY A 590 21.99 -11.85 48.37
N SER A 591 22.58 -11.67 49.55
CA SER A 591 23.99 -11.99 49.73
C SER A 591 24.19 -13.51 49.73
N GLN A 592 25.38 -13.95 49.32
CA GLN A 592 25.78 -15.35 49.37
C GLN A 592 25.57 -15.97 50.76
N ASP A 593 25.72 -15.18 51.84
CA ASP A 593 25.50 -15.61 53.22
C ASP A 593 24.06 -16.08 53.50
N VAL A 594 23.06 -15.46 52.86
CA VAL A 594 21.65 -15.85 53.02
C VAL A 594 21.41 -17.21 52.38
N PHE A 595 21.96 -17.42 51.19
CA PHE A 595 21.90 -18.70 50.50
C PHE A 595 22.61 -19.81 51.28
N ILE A 596 23.79 -19.54 51.83
CA ILE A 596 24.53 -20.52 52.65
C ILE A 596 23.74 -20.92 53.90
N LYS A 597 23.12 -19.97 54.60
CA LYS A 597 22.32 -20.26 55.80
C LYS A 597 21.08 -21.09 55.49
N GLU A 598 20.34 -20.75 54.44
CA GLU A 598 19.18 -21.56 54.03
C GLU A 598 19.61 -22.94 53.53
N PHE A 599 20.75 -23.04 52.84
CA PHE A 599 21.31 -24.32 52.42
C PHE A 599 21.66 -25.22 53.61
N GLN A 600 22.34 -24.68 54.62
CA GLN A 600 22.62 -25.39 55.88
C GLN A 600 21.34 -25.84 56.58
N SER A 601 20.31 -24.99 56.58
CA SER A 601 18.99 -25.31 57.16
C SER A 601 18.30 -26.46 56.42
N ILE A 602 18.26 -26.42 55.08
CA ILE A 602 17.62 -27.44 54.24
C ILE A 602 18.36 -28.78 54.33
N ILE A 603 19.70 -28.77 54.28
CA ILE A 603 20.50 -29.99 54.46
C ILE A 603 20.34 -30.53 55.88
N GLY A 604 20.36 -29.67 56.90
CA GLY A 604 20.11 -30.07 58.28
C GLY A 604 18.75 -30.76 58.43
N ASP A 605 17.70 -30.19 57.86
CA ASP A 605 16.36 -30.78 57.85
C ASP A 605 16.30 -32.11 57.08
N ASN A 606 17.02 -32.24 55.96
CA ASN A 606 17.06 -33.46 55.15
C ASN A 606 17.82 -34.59 55.87
N LEU A 607 18.98 -34.28 56.46
CA LEU A 607 19.78 -35.18 57.29
C LEU A 607 18.99 -35.70 58.50
N LEU A 608 18.17 -34.84 59.12
CA LEU A 608 17.32 -35.22 60.24
C LEU A 608 16.11 -36.09 59.82
N LYS A 609 15.75 -36.08 58.53
CA LYS A 609 14.60 -36.83 57.98
C LYS A 609 15.00 -38.14 57.30
N ASN A 610 16.24 -38.29 56.84
CA ASN A 610 16.75 -39.48 56.15
C ASN A 610 17.54 -40.41 57.10
N ASP A 611 17.12 -41.67 57.20
CA ASP A 611 17.86 -42.77 57.87
C ASP A 611 18.69 -43.62 56.87
N GLY A 612 18.95 -43.12 55.65
CA GLY A 612 19.48 -43.87 54.50
C GLY A 612 20.75 -43.29 53.86
N ASP A 613 21.12 -43.82 52.69
CA ASP A 613 22.37 -43.50 51.98
C ASP A 613 22.49 -42.03 51.56
N PHE A 614 23.65 -41.42 51.81
CA PHE A 614 23.88 -39.96 51.75
C PHE A 614 24.39 -39.46 50.39
N ASP A 615 24.45 -40.31 49.37
CA ASP A 615 24.95 -39.96 48.02
C ASP A 615 24.27 -38.72 47.41
N ARG A 616 23.01 -38.48 47.76
CA ARG A 616 22.20 -37.33 47.32
C ARG A 616 22.71 -35.98 47.84
N GLU A 617 23.34 -35.98 49.01
CA GLU A 617 23.77 -34.76 49.69
C GLU A 617 25.23 -34.43 49.36
N VAL A 618 26.04 -35.40 48.93
CA VAL A 618 27.46 -35.22 48.58
C VAL A 618 27.67 -34.48 47.26
N GLY A 619 26.85 -34.76 46.23
CA GLY A 619 26.99 -34.15 44.89
C GLY A 619 27.00 -32.61 44.88
N PRO A 620 26.06 -31.92 45.56
CA PRO A 620 26.03 -30.46 45.66
C PRO A 620 27.27 -29.82 46.31
N TYR A 621 27.95 -30.53 47.23
CA TYR A 621 29.17 -30.03 47.86
C TYR A 621 30.34 -29.95 46.87
N GLU A 622 30.43 -30.85 45.88
CA GLU A 622 31.51 -30.81 44.87
C GLU A 622 31.41 -29.58 43.95
N TYR A 623 30.20 -29.09 43.65
CA TYR A 623 30.01 -27.90 42.79
C TYR A 623 30.24 -26.57 43.52
N LEU A 624 30.01 -26.53 44.84
CA LEU A 624 30.33 -25.37 45.68
C LEU A 624 31.82 -25.28 46.02
N TYR A 625 32.55 -26.39 45.90
CA TYR A 625 33.98 -26.54 46.17
C TYR A 625 34.74 -26.87 44.88
N LEU A 626 34.54 -26.08 43.81
CA LEU A 626 35.51 -26.09 42.71
C LEU A 626 36.79 -25.39 43.22
N PRO A 627 37.95 -26.08 43.26
CA PRO A 627 39.20 -25.45 43.65
C PRO A 627 39.62 -24.45 42.56
N ASP A 628 40.09 -23.27 43.03
CA ASP A 628 40.64 -22.16 42.22
C ASP A 628 41.65 -22.60 41.14
#